data_AF-A0A950JBN6-F1
#
_entry.id   AF-A0A950JBN6-F1
#
_cell.length_a   1.000
_cell.length_b   1.000
_cell.length_c   1.000
_cell.angle_alpha   90.00
_cell.angle_beta   90.00
_cell.angle_gamma   90.00
#
_symmetry.space_group_name_H-M   'P 1'
#
loop_
_entity.id
_entity.type
_entity.pdbx_description
1 polymer ?
#
loop_
_entity_poly.entity_id
_entity_poly.type
_entity_poly.pdbx_seq_one_letter_code
_entity_poly.pdbx_strand_id
1 'polypeptide(L)'
;MVSSTAPQLGRNWSLPNILTYARVAAVPLVAGFLLGPDAPWARWTALAIFVAAGISDFFDGYLARAWSQQSSLGRMLDPIADKLLVSAVILVLAANQTISGATLWAAIVILCREILVSGL
;
A
#
# COMPACT_ATOMS: atom_id res chain seq x y z
N MET A 1 -35.34 27.88 -21.70
CA MET A 1 -34.79 27.29 -20.46
C MET A 1 -33.63 26.40 -20.85
N VAL A 2 -32.44 26.98 -21.00
CA VAL A 2 -31.22 26.24 -21.33
C VAL A 2 -30.54 25.93 -19.99
N SER A 3 -30.64 24.69 -19.54
CA SER A 3 -29.93 24.20 -18.36
C SER A 3 -28.44 24.18 -18.70
N SER A 4 -27.69 25.16 -18.18
CA SER A 4 -26.25 25.23 -18.33
C SER A 4 -25.59 24.05 -17.60
N THR A 5 -25.21 23.01 -18.33
CA THR A 5 -24.33 21.94 -17.84
C THR A 5 -22.90 22.50 -17.75
N ALA A 6 -22.60 23.14 -16.63
CA ALA A 6 -21.21 23.40 -16.27
C ALA A 6 -20.46 22.06 -16.25
N PRO A 7 -19.27 21.95 -16.87
CA PRO A 7 -18.48 20.74 -16.76
C PRO A 7 -18.14 20.56 -15.28
N GLN A 8 -18.66 19.50 -14.67
CA GLN A 8 -18.23 19.08 -13.35
C GLN A 8 -16.78 18.63 -13.51
N LEU A 9 -15.85 19.57 -13.30
CA LEU A 9 -14.43 19.27 -13.16
C LEU A 9 -14.31 18.26 -12.02
N GLY A 10 -14.17 16.98 -12.40
CA GLY A 10 -14.06 15.86 -11.49
C GLY A 10 -12.96 16.17 -10.49
N ARG A 11 -13.35 16.45 -9.25
CA ARG A 11 -12.43 16.71 -8.15
C ARG A 11 -11.89 15.35 -7.68
N ASN A 12 -11.07 14.74 -8.54
CA ASN A 12 -10.42 13.44 -8.34
C ASN A 12 -9.30 13.49 -7.27
N TRP A 13 -9.15 14.65 -6.62
CA TRP A 13 -8.17 14.99 -5.60
C TRP A 13 -8.82 15.03 -4.22
N SER A 14 -9.54 13.97 -3.87
CA SER A 14 -9.89 13.77 -2.47
C SER A 14 -8.62 13.36 -1.73
N LEU A 15 -8.35 13.98 -0.56
CA LEU A 15 -7.24 13.64 0.34
C LEU A 15 -7.00 12.11 0.46
N PRO A 16 -8.06 11.29 0.64
CA PRO A 16 -7.91 9.83 0.70
C PRO A 16 -7.26 9.22 -0.55
N ASN A 17 -7.59 9.73 -1.75
CA ASN A 17 -7.09 9.17 -3.00
C ASN A 17 -5.58 9.43 -3.15
N ILE A 18 -5.11 10.61 -2.73
CA ILE A 18 -3.68 10.98 -2.76
C ILE A 18 -2.87 10.06 -1.86
N LEU A 19 -3.37 9.75 -0.67
CA LEU A 19 -2.65 8.87 0.24
C LEU A 19 -2.69 7.40 -0.20
N THR A 20 -3.77 6.92 -0.83
CA THR A 20 -3.76 5.60 -1.47
C THR A 20 -2.69 5.53 -2.58
N TYR A 21 -2.55 6.58 -3.41
CA TYR A 21 -1.46 6.66 -4.39
C TYR A 21 -0.08 6.71 -3.72
N ALA A 22 0.06 7.44 -2.61
CA ALA A 22 1.31 7.48 -1.85
C ALA A 22 1.69 6.09 -1.32
N ARG A 23 0.72 5.26 -0.88
CA ARG A 23 0.95 3.88 -0.45
C ARG A 23 1.42 3.00 -1.59
N VAL A 24 0.78 3.10 -2.75
CA VAL A 24 1.21 2.38 -3.96
C VAL A 24 2.64 2.79 -4.36
N ALA A 25 2.99 4.07 -4.23
CA ALA A 25 4.35 4.56 -4.46
C ALA A 25 5.36 4.12 -3.39
N ALA A 26 4.91 3.89 -2.15
CA ALA A 26 5.76 3.36 -1.08
C ALA A 26 6.25 1.93 -1.38
N VAL A 27 5.48 1.12 -2.12
CA VAL A 27 5.84 -0.25 -2.50
C VAL A 27 7.18 -0.34 -3.24
N PRO A 28 7.39 0.31 -4.40
CA PRO A 28 8.67 0.27 -5.10
C PRO A 28 9.79 1.00 -4.33
N LEU A 29 9.46 1.98 -3.49
CA LEU A 29 10.42 2.67 -2.62
C LEU A 29 11.01 1.71 -1.58
N VAL A 30 10.16 0.98 -0.84
CA VAL A 30 10.59 -0.01 0.14
C VAL A 30 11.39 -1.12 -0.53
N ALA A 31 10.92 -1.61 -1.68
CA ALA A 31 11.64 -2.61 -2.48
C ALA A 31 13.04 -2.10 -2.91
N GLY A 32 13.11 -0.87 -3.40
CA GLY A 32 14.36 -0.24 -3.83
C GLY A 32 15.37 -0.08 -2.69
N PHE A 33 14.93 0.31 -1.49
CA PHE A 33 15.81 0.41 -0.33
C PHE A 33 16.27 -0.96 0.21
N LEU A 34 15.44 -2.00 0.09
CA LEU A 34 15.80 -3.36 0.51
C LEU A 34 16.71 -4.09 -0.48
N LEU A 35 16.66 -3.73 -1.77
CA LEU A 35 17.47 -4.34 -2.84
C LEU A 35 18.71 -3.54 -3.24
N GLY A 36 18.73 -2.23 -2.97
CA GLY A 36 19.78 -1.33 -3.46
C GLY A 36 21.01 -1.30 -2.57
N PRO A 37 21.10 -0.38 -1.58
CA PRO A 37 22.31 -0.23 -0.78
C PRO A 37 22.46 -1.37 0.23
N ASP A 38 23.61 -2.03 0.22
CA ASP A 38 23.96 -3.07 1.21
C ASP A 38 24.44 -2.44 2.53
N ALA A 39 23.62 -1.54 3.06
CA ALA A 39 23.92 -0.73 4.23
C ALA A 39 22.80 -0.83 5.28
N PRO A 40 23.12 -0.94 6.58
CA PRO A 40 22.11 -1.08 7.63
C PRO A 40 21.06 0.05 7.64
N TRP A 41 21.48 1.28 7.34
CA TRP A 41 20.58 2.44 7.31
C TRP A 41 19.48 2.32 6.24
N ALA A 42 19.74 1.63 5.13
CA ALA A 42 18.76 1.44 4.06
C ALA A 42 17.61 0.54 4.53
N ARG A 43 17.92 -0.51 5.30
CA ARG A 43 16.91 -1.40 5.90
C ARG A 43 16.06 -0.67 6.95
N TRP A 44 16.68 0.17 7.79
CA TRP A 44 15.95 1.01 8.74
C TRP A 44 15.06 2.05 8.04
N THR A 45 15.52 2.59 6.91
CA THR A 45 14.74 3.52 6.09
C THR A 45 13.55 2.82 5.45
N ALA A 46 13.76 1.63 4.88
CA ALA A 46 12.69 0.81 4.32
C ALA A 46 11.62 0.47 5.39
N LEU A 47 12.06 0.11 6.60
CA LEU A 47 11.17 -0.14 7.73
C LEU A 47 10.37 1.12 8.11
N ALA A 48 11.02 2.29 8.18
CA ALA A 48 10.36 3.54 8.49
C ALA A 48 9.29 3.91 7.45
N ILE A 49 9.59 3.74 6.15
CA ILE A 49 8.64 3.99 5.06
C ILE A 49 7.47 3.00 5.15
N PHE A 50 7.74 1.72 5.38
CA PHE A 50 6.71 0.69 5.52
C PHE A 50 5.75 0.99 6.69
N VAL A 51 6.30 1.33 7.87
CA VAL A 51 5.50 1.69 9.04
C VAL A 51 4.71 2.98 8.79
N ALA A 52 5.33 4.00 8.20
CA ALA A 52 4.63 5.24 7.86
C ALA A 52 3.48 4.99 6.86
N ALA A 53 3.68 4.14 5.85
CA ALA A 53 2.65 3.78 4.88
C ALA A 53 1.46 3.05 5.53
N GLY A 54 1.71 2.17 6.50
CA GLY A 54 0.66 1.50 7.28
C GLY A 54 -0.07 2.45 8.23
N ILE A 55 0.63 3.37 8.89
CA ILE A 55 0.01 4.39 9.75
C ILE A 55 -0.87 5.33 8.91
N SER A 56 -0.40 5.74 7.73
CA SER A 56 -1.15 6.59 6.79
C SER A 56 -2.53 6.01 6.47
N ASP A 57 -2.61 4.69 6.24
CA ASP A 57 -3.88 3.99 5.99
C ASP A 57 -4.89 4.12 7.12
N PHE A 58 -4.44 3.89 8.35
CA PHE A 58 -5.29 4.00 9.52
C PHE A 58 -5.88 5.42 9.65
N PHE A 59 -5.04 6.44 9.42
CA PHE A 59 -5.47 7.83 9.48
C PHE A 59 -6.41 8.21 8.33
N ASP A 60 -6.18 7.75 7.09
CA ASP A 60 -7.10 7.98 5.98
C ASP A 60 -8.44 7.30 6.18
N GLY A 61 -8.44 6.04 6.63
CA GLY A 61 -9.66 5.31 6.93
C GLY A 61 -10.46 5.98 8.04
N TYR A 62 -9.79 6.65 8.99
CA TYR A 62 -10.44 7.45 10.02
C TYR A 62 -11.00 8.78 9.46
N LEU A 63 -10.20 9.54 8.70
CA LEU A 63 -10.60 10.82 8.12
C LEU A 63 -11.71 10.67 7.05
N ALA A 64 -11.63 9.63 6.23
CA ALA A 64 -12.63 9.32 5.20
C ALA A 64 -13.99 8.96 5.83
N ARG A 65 -13.97 8.24 6.97
CA ARG A 65 -15.18 7.97 7.76
C ARG A 65 -15.72 9.22 8.44
N ALA A 66 -14.85 10.09 8.93
CA ALA A 66 -15.25 11.35 9.58
C ALA A 66 -15.85 12.37 8.59
N TRP A 67 -15.41 12.39 7.33
CA TRP A 67 -15.87 13.35 6.31
C TRP A 67 -16.88 12.82 5.31
N SER A 68 -17.26 11.54 5.36
CA SER A 68 -18.18 10.90 4.40
C SER A 68 -17.80 11.12 2.92
N GLN A 69 -16.52 11.42 2.65
CA GLN A 69 -15.97 11.74 1.33
C GLN A 69 -15.01 10.64 0.84
N GLN A 70 -15.45 9.39 0.90
CA GLN A 70 -14.69 8.29 0.30
C GLN A 70 -15.20 8.01 -1.12
N SER A 71 -14.32 8.14 -2.11
CA SER A 71 -14.65 7.78 -3.49
C SER A 71 -14.80 6.26 -3.61
N SER A 72 -15.65 5.81 -4.54
CA SER A 72 -15.82 4.38 -4.83
C SER A 72 -14.51 3.73 -5.28
N LEU A 73 -13.69 4.46 -6.05
CA LEU A 73 -12.37 4.00 -6.49
C LEU A 73 -11.37 3.87 -5.33
N GLY A 74 -11.27 4.88 -4.45
CA GLY A 74 -10.37 4.83 -3.30
C GLY A 74 -10.70 3.66 -2.36
N ARG A 75 -11.99 3.38 -2.15
CA ARG A 75 -12.45 2.25 -1.34
C ARG A 75 -12.05 0.88 -1.93
N MET A 76 -12.02 0.75 -3.26
CA MET A 76 -11.54 -0.49 -3.89
C MET A 76 -10.01 -0.57 -3.91
N LEU A 77 -9.31 0.56 -4.05
CA LEU A 77 -7.86 0.61 -4.11
C LEU A 77 -7.18 0.40 -2.74
N ASP A 78 -7.80 0.81 -1.63
CA ASP A 78 -7.24 0.67 -0.29
C ASP A 78 -6.84 -0.78 0.06
N PRO A 79 -7.74 -1.78 -0.05
CA PRO A 79 -7.40 -3.18 0.22
C PRO A 79 -6.37 -3.74 -0.77
N ILE A 80 -6.32 -3.21 -2.00
CA ILE A 80 -5.35 -3.65 -3.01
C ILE A 80 -3.96 -3.13 -2.65
N ALA A 81 -3.85 -1.84 -2.29
CA ALA A 81 -2.60 -1.21 -1.93
C ALA A 81 -1.97 -1.84 -0.67
N ASP A 82 -2.78 -2.18 0.33
CA ASP A 82 -2.31 -2.84 1.55
C ASP A 82 -1.71 -4.24 1.26
N LYS A 83 -2.42 -5.05 0.46
CA LYS A 83 -1.94 -6.39 0.04
C LYS A 83 -0.68 -6.32 -0.81
N LEU A 84 -0.60 -5.35 -1.72
CA LEU A 84 0.58 -5.14 -2.55
C LEU A 84 1.80 -4.78 -1.72
N LEU A 85 1.65 -3.94 -0.70
CA LEU A 85 2.74 -3.55 0.19
C LEU A 85 3.31 -4.76 0.95
N VAL A 86 2.45 -5.56 1.58
CA VAL A 86 2.87 -6.77 2.33
C VAL A 86 3.49 -7.81 1.40
N SER A 87 2.85 -8.08 0.26
CA SER A 87 3.32 -9.08 -0.71
C SER A 87 4.68 -8.70 -1.31
N ALA A 88 4.86 -7.42 -1.65
CA ALA A 88 6.13 -6.93 -2.19
C ALA A 88 7.27 -7.06 -1.17
N VAL A 89 7.03 -6.73 0.10
CA VAL A 89 8.04 -6.88 1.16
C VAL A 89 8.47 -8.34 1.30
N ILE A 90 7.51 -9.27 1.36
CA ILE A 90 7.82 -10.70 1.47
C ILE A 90 8.63 -11.19 0.25
N LEU A 91 8.22 -10.81 -0.96
CA LEU A 91 8.91 -11.18 -2.20
C LEU A 91 10.34 -10.63 -2.24
N VAL A 92 10.54 -9.38 -1.84
CA VAL A 92 11.87 -8.75 -1.82
C VAL A 92 12.78 -9.37 -0.77
N LEU A 93 12.25 -9.70 0.41
CA LEU A 93 13.00 -10.39 1.46
C LEU A 93 13.34 -11.85 1.08
N ALA A 94 12.52 -12.50 0.26
CA ALA A 94 12.87 -13.79 -0.32
C ALA A 94 13.94 -13.63 -1.42
N ALA A 95 13.81 -12.61 -2.28
CA ALA A 95 14.74 -12.35 -3.38
C ALA A 95 16.16 -12.02 -2.91
N ASN A 96 16.30 -11.27 -1.81
CA ASN A 96 17.59 -10.93 -1.22
C ASN A 96 18.14 -12.02 -0.27
N GLN A 97 17.54 -13.22 -0.25
CA GLN A 97 17.93 -14.37 0.58
C GLN A 97 17.84 -14.14 2.10
N THR A 98 17.21 -13.03 2.55
CA THR A 98 16.94 -12.81 3.99
C THR A 98 15.96 -13.85 4.51
N ILE A 99 14.94 -14.20 3.72
CA ILE A 99 14.06 -15.34 3.95
C ILE A 99 14.53 -16.48 3.05
N SER A 100 15.17 -17.48 3.64
CA SER A 100 15.70 -18.64 2.91
C SER A 100 15.53 -19.95 3.70
N GLY A 101 15.71 -21.08 3.01
CA GLY A 101 15.55 -22.41 3.59
C GLY A 101 14.15 -22.67 4.14
N ALA A 102 14.05 -23.15 5.38
CA ALA A 102 12.76 -23.50 6.00
C ALA A 102 11.83 -22.29 6.21
N THR A 103 12.39 -21.08 6.38
CA THR A 103 11.60 -19.86 6.59
C THR A 103 10.83 -19.41 5.34
N LEU A 104 11.26 -19.85 4.15
CA LEU A 104 10.56 -19.58 2.89
C LEU A 104 9.15 -20.20 2.87
N TRP A 105 8.99 -21.37 3.47
CA TRP A 105 7.67 -22.00 3.60
C TRP A 105 6.72 -21.16 4.45
N ALA A 106 7.22 -20.54 5.52
CA ALA A 106 6.42 -19.63 6.34
C ALA A 106 5.99 -18.39 5.52
N ALA A 107 6.90 -17.81 4.74
CA ALA A 107 6.58 -16.69 3.84
C ALA A 107 5.52 -17.06 2.79
N ILE A 108 5.62 -18.25 2.19
CA ILE A 108 4.61 -18.77 1.23
C ILE A 108 3.25 -18.92 1.92
N VAL A 109 3.20 -19.50 3.12
CA VAL A 109 1.94 -19.67 3.87
C VAL A 109 1.30 -18.32 4.20
N ILE A 110 2.09 -17.34 4.64
CA ILE A 110 1.60 -15.97 4.92
C ILE A 110 1.02 -15.35 3.63
N LEU A 111 1.73 -15.46 2.51
CA LEU A 111 1.32 -14.87 1.25
C LEU A 111 0.05 -15.55 0.70
N CYS A 112 -0.03 -16.88 0.78
CA CYS A 112 -1.25 -17.63 0.45
C CYS A 112 -2.43 -17.23 1.35
N ARG A 113 -2.21 -17.11 2.67
CA ARG A 113 -3.24 -16.68 3.62
C ARG A 113 -3.77 -15.30 3.26
N GLU A 114 -2.89 -14.35 2.96
CA GLU A 114 -3.34 -13.01 2.60
C GLU A 114 -4.11 -12.97 1.31
N ILE A 115 -3.76 -13.76 0.29
CA ILE A 115 -4.53 -13.81 -0.96
C ILE A 115 -5.88 -14.51 -0.76
N LEU A 116 -5.91 -15.64 -0.03
CA LEU A 116 -7.11 -16.46 0.16
C LEU A 116 -8.16 -15.78 1.05
N VAL A 117 -7.75 -15.20 2.17
CA VAL A 117 -8.67 -14.50 3.11
C VAL A 117 -9.25 -13.23 2.49
N SER A 118 -8.51 -12.63 1.56
CA SER A 118 -8.82 -11.36 0.91
C SER A 118 -9.62 -11.45 -0.38
N GLY A 119 -9.73 -12.67 -0.94
CA GLY A 119 -10.50 -12.96 -2.16
C GLY A 119 -11.94 -13.41 -1.89
N LEU A 120 -12.30 -13.58 -0.61
CA LEU A 120 -13.64 -13.86 -0.10
C LEU A 120 -14.25 -12.56 0.48
#